data_AF-A0A140E6K5-F1
#
_entry.id   AF-A0A140E6K5-F1
#
_cell.length_a   1.000
_cell.length_b   1.000
_cell.length_c   1.000
_cell.angle_alpha   90.00
_cell.angle_beta   90.00
_cell.angle_gamma   90.00
#
_symmetry.space_group_name_H-M   'P 1'
#
loop_
_entity.id
_entity.type
_entity.pdbx_description
1 polymer ?
#
loop_
_entity_poly.entity_id
_entity_poly.type
_entity_poly.pdbx_seq_one_letter_code
_entity_poly.pdbx_strand_id
1 'polypeptide(L)'
;MRKLIIPAVLLLGIHDACASTAYGSLGNFDAVNDTGDICYGFEIEIDDIHSTAIGGTYTYNHYGVPKIREDNSDPAHPKVFIRYEASSPGGFTTGFTNPAAPGAISPTR
;
A
#
# COMPACT_ATOMS: atom_id res chain seq x y z
N MET A 1 -45.21 28.52 -18.78
CA MET A 1 -44.34 28.50 -17.58
C MET A 1 -43.19 27.53 -17.85
N ARG A 2 -41.98 28.04 -18.15
CA ARG A 2 -40.80 27.23 -18.51
C ARG A 2 -40.13 26.72 -17.22
N LYS A 3 -40.06 25.40 -17.04
CA LYS A 3 -39.30 24.76 -15.96
C LYS A 3 -37.81 24.81 -16.33
N LEU A 4 -37.03 25.54 -15.55
CA LEU A 4 -35.57 25.61 -15.70
C LEU A 4 -34.97 24.31 -15.15
N ILE A 5 -34.31 23.54 -16.01
CA ILE A 5 -33.54 22.34 -15.62
C ILE A 5 -32.14 22.83 -15.22
N ILE A 6 -31.77 22.65 -13.96
CA ILE A 6 -30.41 22.92 -13.46
C ILE A 6 -29.58 21.65 -13.70
N PRO A 7 -28.46 21.69 -14.45
CA PRO A 7 -27.56 20.56 -14.53
C PRO A 7 -26.75 20.48 -13.23
N ALA A 8 -26.81 19.35 -12.55
CA ALA A 8 -25.92 19.03 -11.45
C ALA A 8 -24.51 18.79 -12.02
N VAL A 9 -23.61 19.74 -11.84
CA VAL A 9 -22.19 19.60 -12.18
C VAL A 9 -21.56 18.66 -11.13
N LEU A 10 -21.18 17.48 -11.58
CA LEU A 10 -20.42 16.50 -10.79
C LEU A 10 -18.97 17.02 -10.65
N LEU A 11 -18.63 17.61 -9.51
CA LEU A 11 -17.23 17.91 -9.18
C LEU A 11 -16.50 16.58 -8.95
N LEU A 12 -15.85 16.05 -9.99
CA LEU A 12 -14.76 15.10 -9.78
C LEU A 12 -13.57 15.89 -9.22
N GLY A 13 -13.29 15.69 -7.93
CA GLY A 13 -12.08 16.20 -7.31
C GLY A 13 -10.86 15.64 -8.04
N ILE A 14 -10.07 16.52 -8.62
CA ILE A 14 -8.70 16.23 -9.07
C ILE A 14 -7.88 16.04 -7.79
N HIS A 15 -7.60 14.80 -7.44
CA HIS A 15 -6.70 14.47 -6.33
C HIS A 15 -5.30 14.28 -6.91
N ASP A 16 -4.35 15.14 -6.54
CA ASP A 16 -2.93 14.89 -6.81
C ASP A 16 -2.49 13.70 -5.95
N ALA A 17 -1.97 12.66 -6.61
CA ALA A 17 -1.31 11.56 -5.93
C ALA A 17 0.07 12.04 -5.46
N CYS A 18 0.21 12.36 -4.17
CA CYS A 18 1.50 12.69 -3.59
C CYS A 18 2.29 11.41 -3.31
N ALA A 19 3.35 11.17 -4.08
CA ALA A 19 4.28 10.06 -3.84
C ALA A 19 5.47 10.56 -3.01
N SER A 20 5.84 9.82 -1.96
CA SER A 20 7.08 10.07 -1.22
C SER A 20 8.27 9.52 -2.02
N THR A 21 9.29 10.35 -2.27
CA THR A 21 10.56 9.92 -2.88
C THR A 21 11.60 9.69 -1.81
N ALA A 22 12.20 8.50 -1.77
CA ALA A 22 13.32 8.17 -0.89
C ALA A 22 14.56 7.83 -1.73
N TYR A 23 15.73 8.32 -1.32
CA TYR A 23 17.02 8.01 -1.96
C TYR A 23 17.92 7.24 -1.00
N GLY A 24 18.42 6.09 -1.45
CA GLY A 24 19.33 5.24 -0.70
C GLY A 24 18.95 3.76 -0.76
N SER A 25 19.68 2.92 -0.04
CA SER A 25 19.30 1.53 0.16
C SER A 25 18.01 1.46 0.99
N LEU A 26 16.99 0.78 0.49
CA LEU A 26 15.77 0.51 1.26
C LEU A 26 16.14 -0.41 2.44
N GLY A 27 16.13 0.17 3.64
CA GLY A 27 16.32 -0.53 4.91
C GLY A 27 14.99 -0.77 5.61
N ASN A 28 14.94 -0.57 6.93
CA ASN A 28 13.70 -0.59 7.69
C ASN A 28 12.86 0.65 7.34
N PHE A 29 11.69 0.44 6.75
CA PHE A 29 10.69 1.49 6.57
C PHE A 29 9.37 1.05 7.23
N ASP A 30 8.69 2.01 7.83
CA ASP A 30 7.39 1.82 8.45
C ASP A 30 6.29 2.32 7.49
N ALA A 31 5.27 1.50 7.29
CA ALA A 31 4.07 1.89 6.56
C ALA A 31 2.99 2.30 7.56
N VAL A 32 2.46 3.51 7.40
CA VAL A 32 1.32 3.97 8.20
C VAL A 32 0.02 3.57 7.52
N ASN A 33 -0.93 3.02 8.28
CA ASN A 33 -2.27 2.76 7.77
C ASN A 33 -3.08 4.07 7.76
N ASP A 34 -3.16 4.72 6.60
CA ASP A 34 -3.95 5.93 6.36
C ASP A 34 -5.31 5.65 5.67
N THR A 35 -5.73 4.39 5.60
CA THR A 35 -6.94 3.98 4.85
C THR A 35 -8.25 4.36 5.52
N GLY A 36 -8.23 4.66 6.83
CA GLY A 36 -9.41 4.91 7.65
C GLY A 36 -10.06 3.67 8.26
N ASP A 37 -9.66 2.47 7.81
CA ASP A 37 -10.17 1.19 8.28
C ASP A 37 -9.04 0.30 8.85
N ILE A 38 -9.43 -0.80 9.50
CA ILE A 38 -8.46 -1.84 9.92
C ILE A 38 -7.90 -2.52 8.67
N CYS A 39 -6.56 -2.60 8.58
CA CYS A 39 -5.89 -3.37 7.53
C CYS A 39 -5.32 -4.68 8.09
N TYR A 40 -5.29 -5.70 7.23
CA TYR A 40 -4.79 -7.05 7.55
C TYR A 40 -3.51 -7.39 6.78
N GLY A 41 -2.80 -6.37 6.31
CA GLY A 41 -1.61 -6.53 5.49
C GLY A 41 -1.32 -5.30 4.63
N PHE A 42 -0.20 -5.35 3.94
CA PHE A 42 0.23 -4.37 2.95
C PHE A 42 1.14 -5.06 1.92
N GLU A 43 1.37 -4.41 0.78
CA GLU A 43 2.28 -4.89 -0.26
C GLU A 43 3.25 -3.77 -0.63
N ILE A 44 4.50 -4.16 -0.86
CA ILE A 44 5.54 -3.28 -1.37
C ILE A 44 5.80 -3.72 -2.81
N GLU A 45 5.65 -2.79 -3.75
CA GLU A 45 6.05 -2.96 -5.14
C GLU A 45 7.39 -2.26 -5.36
N ILE A 46 8.34 -2.96 -5.95
CA ILE A 46 9.65 -2.43 -6.32
C ILE A 46 9.85 -2.69 -7.80
N ASP A 47 9.94 -1.60 -8.55
CA ASP A 47 10.17 -1.62 -10.00
C ASP A 47 11.66 -1.81 -10.33
N ASP A 48 11.92 -2.32 -11.53
CA ASP A 48 13.24 -2.47 -12.16
C ASP A 48 14.25 -3.32 -11.37
N ILE A 49 13.75 -4.31 -10.62
CA ILE A 49 14.57 -5.30 -9.92
C ILE A 49 14.02 -6.73 -10.07
N HIS A 50 14.89 -7.72 -9.84
CA HIS A 50 14.48 -9.11 -9.61
C HIS A 50 14.49 -9.44 -8.12
N SER A 51 13.67 -10.42 -7.74
CA SER A 51 13.51 -10.92 -6.37
C SER A 51 14.82 -11.43 -5.76
N THR A 52 15.78 -11.85 -6.58
CA THR A 52 17.14 -12.23 -6.15
C THR A 52 17.95 -11.06 -5.60
N ALA A 53 17.55 -9.81 -5.88
CA ALA A 53 18.17 -8.61 -5.31
C ALA A 53 17.65 -8.30 -3.88
N ILE A 54 16.63 -9.00 -3.40
CA ILE A 54 16.09 -8.80 -2.04
C ILE A 54 17.03 -9.46 -1.03
N GLY A 55 17.82 -8.64 -0.33
CA GLY A 55 18.78 -9.11 0.68
C GLY A 55 18.14 -9.65 1.96
N GLY A 56 16.88 -9.33 2.22
CA GLY A 56 16.14 -9.81 3.38
C GLY A 56 14.78 -9.14 3.53
N THR A 57 13.95 -9.71 4.41
CA THR A 57 12.65 -9.13 4.78
C THR A 57 12.53 -9.09 6.30
N TYR A 58 11.77 -8.13 6.82
CA TYR A 58 11.52 -8.02 8.25
C TYR A 58 10.45 -9.03 8.66
N THR A 59 10.80 -10.05 9.46
CA THR A 59 9.88 -11.13 9.87
C THR A 59 9.33 -10.97 11.29
N TYR A 60 9.88 -10.03 12.07
CA TYR A 60 9.44 -9.76 13.44
C TYR A 60 8.28 -8.76 13.48
N ASN A 61 7.25 -9.04 12.70
CA ASN A 61 6.04 -8.22 12.56
C ASN A 61 4.79 -9.06 12.86
N HIS A 62 3.62 -8.44 12.98
CA HIS A 62 2.36 -9.15 13.30
C HIS A 62 1.72 -9.93 12.13
N TYR A 63 2.30 -9.89 10.93
CA TYR A 63 1.89 -10.66 9.74
C TYR A 63 2.81 -11.87 9.47
N GLY A 64 4.00 -11.90 10.07
CA GLY A 64 4.97 -12.98 9.93
C GLY A 64 5.83 -12.87 8.66
N VAL A 65 6.16 -14.01 8.06
CA VAL A 65 7.02 -14.10 6.88
C VAL A 65 6.23 -13.65 5.63
N PRO A 66 6.71 -12.68 4.85
CA PRO A 66 6.00 -12.21 3.67
C PRO A 66 6.08 -13.21 2.52
N LYS A 67 5.16 -13.06 1.56
CA LYS A 67 5.20 -13.75 0.27
C LYS A 67 5.85 -12.84 -0.76
N ILE A 68 6.85 -13.36 -1.46
CA ILE A 68 7.51 -12.64 -2.56
C ILE A 68 6.98 -13.18 -3.89
N ARG A 69 6.58 -12.28 -4.79
CA ARG A 69 6.28 -12.58 -6.19
C ARG A 69 7.09 -11.68 -7.10
N GLU A 70 7.29 -12.14 -8.32
CA GLU A 70 7.92 -11.40 -9.39
C GLU A 70 7.01 -11.39 -10.61
N ASP A 71 6.89 -10.23 -11.26
CA ASP A 71 6.25 -10.07 -12.56
C ASP A 71 7.32 -9.69 -13.59
N ASN A 72 7.46 -10.55 -14.60
CA ASN A 72 8.38 -10.38 -15.73
C ASN A 72 7.63 -10.27 -17.06
N SER A 73 6.36 -9.85 -17.03
CA SER A 73 5.56 -9.63 -18.24
C SER A 73 6.19 -8.60 -19.18
N ASP A 74 6.86 -7.59 -18.63
CA ASP A 74 7.85 -6.77 -19.32
C ASP A 74 9.27 -7.07 -18.77
N PRO A 75 10.09 -7.86 -19.48
CA PRO A 75 11.44 -8.19 -19.04
C PRO A 75 12.39 -7.00 -18.96
N ALA A 76 12.09 -5.87 -19.60
CA ALA A 76 12.89 -4.65 -19.47
C ALA A 76 12.58 -3.89 -18.18
N HIS A 77 11.41 -4.13 -17.58
CA HIS A 77 10.91 -3.48 -16.38
C HIS A 77 10.32 -4.51 -15.41
N PRO A 78 11.15 -5.43 -14.86
CA PRO A 78 10.68 -6.44 -13.92
C PRO A 78 10.17 -5.79 -12.63
N LYS A 79 9.17 -6.41 -12.00
CA LYS A 79 8.58 -5.93 -10.75
C LYS A 79 8.61 -6.99 -9.67
N VAL A 80 8.95 -6.59 -8.46
CA VAL A 80 8.92 -7.46 -7.28
C VAL A 80 7.85 -6.97 -6.32
N PHE A 81 7.04 -7.91 -5.84
CA PHE A 81 6.00 -7.67 -4.84
C PHE A 81 6.36 -8.40 -3.54
N ILE A 82 6.45 -7.66 -2.44
CA ILE A 82 6.66 -8.22 -1.10
C ILE A 82 5.36 -7.99 -0.31
N ARG A 83 4.61 -9.07 -0.12
CA ARG A 83 3.30 -9.02 0.54
C ARG A 83 3.37 -9.53 1.97
N TYR A 84 3.03 -8.64 2.90
CA TYR A 84 2.77 -8.94 4.29
C TYR A 84 1.27 -9.08 4.49
N GLU A 85 0.80 -10.23 4.97
CA GLU A 85 -0.63 -10.45 5.21
C GLU A 85 -0.90 -11.34 6.41
N ALA A 86 -1.93 -11.01 7.18
CA ALA A 86 -2.39 -11.80 8.29
C ALA A 86 -2.93 -13.14 7.79
N SER A 87 -2.52 -14.23 8.45
CA SER A 87 -3.16 -15.53 8.24
C SER A 87 -4.55 -15.51 8.85
N SER A 88 -5.50 -16.20 8.24
CA SER A 88 -6.88 -16.28 8.73
C SER A 88 -7.35 -17.72 9.03
N PRO A 89 -6.60 -18.52 9.83
CA PRO A 89 -6.99 -19.89 10.14
C PRO A 89 -8.31 -19.92 10.90
N GLY A 90 -9.28 -20.69 10.40
CA GLY A 90 -10.60 -20.82 11.06
C GLY A 90 -11.43 -19.54 11.10
N GLY A 91 -11.14 -18.55 10.26
CA GLY A 91 -11.89 -17.29 10.18
C GLY A 91 -11.41 -16.17 11.11
N PHE A 92 -10.34 -16.39 11.87
CA PHE A 92 -9.72 -15.36 12.72
C PHE A 92 -8.41 -14.87 12.13
N THR A 93 -8.27 -13.56 11.95
CA THR A 93 -7.04 -12.92 11.45
C THR A 93 -5.98 -12.85 12.54
N THR A 94 -4.76 -13.30 12.25
CA THR A 94 -3.65 -13.38 13.23
C THR A 94 -3.02 -12.02 13.57
N GLY A 95 -3.29 -10.97 12.80
CA GLY A 95 -2.72 -9.65 12.99
C GLY A 95 -3.48 -8.58 12.23
N PHE A 96 -3.35 -7.33 12.65
CA PHE A 96 -3.97 -6.17 12.01
C PHE A 96 -3.21 -4.89 12.34
N THR A 97 -3.35 -3.88 11.48
CA THR A 97 -2.90 -2.51 11.71
C THR A 97 -4.11 -1.60 11.86
N ASN A 98 -4.23 -0.91 12.99
CA ASN A 98 -5.25 0.11 13.19
C ASN A 98 -5.02 1.30 12.25
N PRO A 99 -6.08 2.00 11.82
CA PRO A 99 -5.91 3.26 11.12
C PRO A 99 -5.16 4.25 12.02
N ALA A 100 -4.33 5.08 11.42
CA ALA A 100 -3.64 6.15 12.12
C ALA A 100 -4.64 7.07 12.81
N ALA A 101 -4.30 7.55 14.01
CA ALA A 101 -5.15 8.50 14.70
C ALA A 101 -5.29 9.77 13.84
N PRO A 102 -6.48 10.42 13.82
CA PRO A 102 -6.65 11.67 13.09
C PRO A 102 -5.59 12.70 13.49
N GLY A 103 -4.83 13.20 12.50
CA GLY A 103 -3.74 14.15 12.71
C GLY A 103 -2.41 13.58 13.21
N ALA A 104 -2.27 12.27 13.39
CA ALA A 104 -1.00 11.62 13.77
C ALA A 104 0.04 11.63 12.63
N ILE A 105 -0.46 11.59 11.40
CA ILE A 105 0.28 11.87 10.18
C ILE A 105 -0.43 13.03 9.51
N SER A 106 0.33 14.04 9.07
CA SER A 106 -0.20 14.94 8.04
C SER A 106 -0.64 14.05 6.89
N PRO A 107 -1.88 14.17 6.42
CA PRO A 107 -2.28 13.48 5.21
C PRO A 107 -1.20 13.67 4.16
N THR A 108 -0.82 12.60 3.49
CA THR A 108 -0.08 12.71 2.22
C THR A 108 -0.97 13.34 1.14
N ARG A 109 -2.21 13.76 1.48
CA ARG A 109 -3.20 14.40 0.61
C ARG A 109 -3.83 15.62 1.26
#